data_AF-A0A6J8AD17-F1
#
_entry.id   AF-A0A6J8AD17-F1
#
_cell.length_a   1.000
_cell.length_b   1.000
_cell.length_c   1.000
_cell.angle_alpha   90.00
_cell.angle_beta   90.00
_cell.angle_gamma   90.00
#
_symmetry.space_group_name_H-M   'P 1'
#
loop_
_entity.id
_entity.type
_entity.pdbx_description
1 polymer ?
#
loop_
_entity_poly.entity_id
_entity_poly.type
_entity_poly.pdbx_seq_one_letter_code
_entity_poly.pdbx_strand_id
1 'polypeptide(L)'
;MHNPLSLKINCYEKQNHVSHDDDMPEEKIKRWENEQLDTFIGNINRLKVNEILAQLTEMVENKCENSIINTVVEDVCHLLTNAAKSTFATFTKKRRHIQNMKKSKPWFDSECKEARKKFRCSRRKQKHNHTDDTMNETKKLERSYKRIMDKSIRKHRKKISK
;
A
#
# COMPACT_ATOMS: atom_id res chain seq x y z
N MET A 1 -10.50 1.83 -0.25
CA MET A 1 -9.35 0.98 -0.63
C MET A 1 -9.94 -0.36 -0.99
N HIS A 2 -9.90 -0.77 -2.25
CA HIS A 2 -10.38 -2.09 -2.64
C HIS A 2 -9.21 -2.83 -3.28
N ASN A 3 -8.85 -3.94 -2.63
CA ASN A 3 -7.87 -4.90 -3.10
C ASN A 3 -8.58 -5.77 -4.15
N PRO A 4 -8.06 -5.94 -5.38
CA PRO A 4 -8.56 -7.00 -6.25
C PRO A 4 -8.27 -8.33 -5.55
N LEU A 5 -9.30 -9.16 -5.47
CA LEU A 5 -9.41 -10.39 -4.67
C LEU A 5 -8.07 -11.13 -4.48
N SER A 6 -7.55 -11.13 -3.25
CA SER A 6 -6.54 -12.09 -2.81
C SER A 6 -7.29 -13.26 -2.20
N LEU A 7 -7.44 -14.34 -2.97
CA LEU A 7 -7.96 -15.60 -2.48
C LEU A 7 -6.78 -16.46 -2.05
N LYS A 8 -6.67 -16.72 -0.74
CA LYS A 8 -5.82 -17.77 -0.18
C LYS A 8 -6.73 -18.86 0.34
N ILE A 9 -6.76 -19.99 -0.35
CA ILE A 9 -7.39 -21.20 0.17
C ILE A 9 -6.39 -21.83 1.13
N ASN A 10 -6.61 -21.61 2.43
CA ASN A 10 -5.80 -22.18 3.50
C ASN A 10 -6.19 -23.65 3.69
N CYS A 11 -5.46 -24.57 3.08
CA CYS A 11 -5.39 -25.94 3.55
C CYS A 11 -4.30 -25.98 4.63
N TYR A 12 -4.68 -26.27 5.87
CA TYR A 12 -3.76 -26.31 7.00
C TYR A 12 -2.65 -27.34 6.77
N GLU A 13 -1.39 -26.90 6.77
CA GLU A 13 -0.32 -27.59 7.48
C GLU A 13 0.75 -26.58 7.91
N LYS A 14 1.04 -26.56 9.22
CA LYS A 14 2.04 -25.67 9.83
C LYS A 14 3.42 -26.09 9.37
N GLN A 15 4.08 -25.29 8.55
CA GLN A 15 5.54 -25.27 8.49
C GLN A 15 6.05 -23.84 8.67
N ASN A 16 6.91 -23.68 9.68
CA ASN A 16 7.64 -22.46 9.98
C ASN A 16 8.52 -22.10 8.79
N HIS A 17 8.14 -21.09 8.00
CA HIS A 17 9.03 -20.53 7.00
C HIS A 17 9.62 -19.22 7.51
N VAL A 18 10.92 -19.25 7.81
CA VAL A 18 11.75 -18.06 7.92
C VAL A 18 11.81 -17.44 6.53
N SER A 19 11.07 -16.36 6.29
CA SER A 19 11.13 -15.63 5.03
C SER A 19 12.39 -14.75 5.02
N HIS A 20 13.48 -15.32 4.52
CA HIS A 20 14.59 -14.55 3.98
C HIS A 20 14.24 -14.23 2.52
N ASP A 21 13.40 -13.22 2.31
CA ASP A 21 13.09 -12.73 0.97
C ASP A 21 14.19 -11.75 0.55
N ASP A 22 15.10 -12.23 -0.30
CA ASP A 22 15.92 -11.38 -1.15
C ASP A 22 14.99 -10.64 -2.13
N ASP A 23 14.59 -9.44 -1.71
CA ASP A 23 13.48 -8.66 -2.23
C ASP A 23 13.85 -8.01 -3.59
N MET A 24 13.65 -8.75 -4.68
CA MET A 24 13.66 -8.24 -6.05
C MET A 24 12.64 -7.09 -6.20
N PRO A 25 12.93 -6.03 -6.98
CA PRO A 25 12.01 -4.90 -7.13
C PRO A 25 10.70 -5.35 -7.82
N GLU A 26 9.67 -5.53 -7.01
CA GLU A 26 8.34 -5.93 -7.48
C GLU A 26 7.70 -4.81 -8.33
N GLU A 27 7.42 -5.12 -9.60
CA GLU A 27 6.68 -4.26 -10.51
C GLU A 27 5.23 -4.11 -10.05
N LYS A 28 4.73 -2.86 -9.96
CA LYS A 28 3.35 -2.59 -9.54
C LYS A 28 2.59 -1.84 -10.59
N ILE A 29 1.32 -2.18 -10.73
CA ILE A 29 0.39 -1.53 -11.65
C ILE A 29 -0.10 -0.22 -11.02
N LYS A 30 -0.23 0.85 -11.81
CA LYS A 30 -0.85 2.10 -11.37
C LYS A 30 -2.30 1.90 -10.92
N ARG A 31 -2.83 2.92 -10.24
CA ARG A 31 -4.21 2.91 -9.75
C ARG A 31 -5.18 2.84 -10.94
N TRP A 32 -6.28 2.11 -10.75
CA TRP A 32 -7.41 2.07 -11.68
C TRP A 32 -7.98 3.46 -11.97
N GLU A 33 -8.20 3.74 -13.26
CA GLU A 33 -8.82 4.96 -13.79
C GLU A 33 -10.00 4.54 -14.69
N ASN A 34 -11.22 4.99 -14.37
CA ASN A 34 -12.44 4.55 -15.08
C ASN A 34 -12.44 4.89 -16.57
N GLU A 35 -11.73 5.95 -16.96
CA GLU A 35 -11.59 6.37 -18.36
C GLU A 35 -10.86 5.31 -19.22
N GLN A 36 -10.11 4.39 -18.60
CA GLN A 36 -9.38 3.34 -19.31
C GLN A 36 -10.11 1.98 -19.31
N LEU A 37 -11.39 1.94 -18.90
CA LEU A 37 -12.17 0.69 -18.85
C LEU A 37 -12.22 -0.02 -20.21
N ASP A 38 -12.55 0.69 -21.28
CA ASP A 38 -12.66 0.09 -22.61
C ASP A 38 -11.30 -0.39 -23.13
N THR A 39 -10.24 0.36 -22.83
CA THR A 39 -8.86 -0.04 -23.14
C THR A 39 -8.45 -1.30 -22.36
N PHE A 40 -8.84 -1.41 -21.09
CA PHE A 40 -8.64 -2.62 -20.29
C PHE A 40 -9.34 -3.83 -20.90
N ILE A 41 -10.63 -3.70 -21.23
CA ILE A 41 -11.40 -4.77 -21.87
C ILE A 41 -10.78 -5.16 -23.23
N GLY A 42 -10.33 -4.17 -24.01
CA GLY A 42 -9.65 -4.39 -25.28
C GLY A 42 -8.32 -5.14 -25.17
N ASN A 43 -7.61 -4.97 -24.05
CA ASN A 43 -6.33 -5.63 -23.79
C ASN A 43 -6.48 -7.05 -23.19
N ILE A 44 -7.69 -7.50 -22.88
CA ILE A 44 -7.92 -8.90 -22.47
C ILE A 44 -7.75 -9.80 -23.69
N ASN A 45 -6.78 -10.71 -23.62
CA ASN A 45 -6.53 -11.66 -24.70
C ASN A 45 -7.67 -12.68 -24.80
N ARG A 46 -8.53 -12.49 -25.80
CA ARG A 46 -9.70 -13.34 -26.06
C ARG A 46 -9.34 -14.78 -26.42
N LEU A 47 -8.18 -15.03 -27.04
CA LEU A 47 -7.73 -16.39 -27.35
C LEU A 47 -7.47 -17.17 -26.05
N LYS A 48 -6.75 -16.55 -25.11
CA LYS A 48 -6.52 -17.14 -23.77
C LYS A 48 -7.80 -17.34 -22.98
N VAL A 49 -8.77 -16.42 -23.09
CA VAL A 49 -10.09 -16.61 -22.48
C VAL A 49 -10.75 -17.88 -23.02
N ASN A 50 -10.72 -18.09 -24.33
CA ASN A 50 -11.31 -19.28 -24.95
C ASN A 50 -10.58 -20.57 -24.54
N GLU A 51 -9.24 -20.53 -24.42
CA GLU A 51 -8.45 -21.66 -23.92
C GLU A 51 -8.83 -22.04 -22.49
N ILE A 52 -8.95 -21.06 -21.59
CA ILE A 52 -9.38 -21.28 -20.21
C ILE A 52 -10.81 -21.84 -20.15
N LEU A 53 -11.71 -21.31 -20.99
CA LEU A 53 -13.10 -21.81 -21.06
C LEU A 53 -13.17 -23.26 -21.57
N ALA A 54 -12.34 -23.62 -22.56
CA ALA A 54 -12.25 -24.99 -23.04
C ALA A 54 -11.76 -25.94 -21.93
N GLN A 55 -10.71 -25.55 -21.21
CA GLN A 55 -10.20 -26.32 -20.06
C GLN A 55 -11.27 -26.49 -18.98
N LEU A 56 -11.99 -25.43 -18.64
CA LEU A 56 -13.09 -25.50 -17.66
C LEU A 56 -14.22 -26.43 -18.12
N THR A 57 -14.53 -26.44 -19.42
CA THR A 57 -15.57 -27.30 -19.99
C THR A 57 -15.16 -28.78 -19.91
N GLU A 58 -13.91 -29.09 -20.26
CA GLU A 58 -13.33 -30.44 -20.13
C GLU A 58 -13.25 -30.90 -18.67
N MET A 59 -13.01 -29.98 -17.72
CA MET A 59 -13.02 -30.28 -16.28
C MET A 59 -14.41 -30.60 -15.72
N VAL A 60 -15.48 -30.09 -16.33
CA VAL A 60 -16.86 -30.41 -15.93
C VAL A 60 -17.24 -31.81 -16.38
N GLU A 61 -16.72 -32.24 -17.53
CA GLU A 61 -16.98 -33.58 -18.09
C GLU A 61 -16.11 -34.67 -17.43
N ASN A 62 -14.94 -34.31 -16.90
CA ASN A 62 -14.00 -35.23 -16.26
C ASN A 62 -13.92 -35.04 -14.73
N LYS A 63 -13.18 -35.92 -14.03
CA LYS A 63 -12.96 -35.78 -12.59
C LYS A 63 -12.04 -34.58 -12.32
N CYS A 64 -12.57 -33.59 -11.60
CA CYS A 64 -11.87 -32.34 -11.32
C CYS A 64 -10.77 -32.52 -10.25
N GLU A 65 -9.52 -32.22 -10.60
CA GLU A 65 -8.36 -32.23 -9.69
C GLU A 65 -7.98 -30.83 -9.22
N ASN A 66 -7.60 -30.69 -7.95
CA ASN A 66 -7.22 -29.41 -7.35
C ASN A 66 -6.01 -28.75 -8.04
N SER A 67 -5.09 -29.55 -8.59
CA SER A 67 -3.94 -29.07 -9.38
C SER A 67 -4.40 -28.25 -10.59
N ILE A 68 -5.40 -28.75 -11.32
CA ILE A 68 -5.92 -28.13 -12.53
C ILE A 68 -6.69 -26.84 -12.18
N ILE A 69 -7.47 -26.85 -11.09
CA ILE A 69 -8.15 -25.64 -10.59
C ILE A 69 -7.12 -24.53 -10.31
N ASN A 70 -6.01 -24.86 -9.64
CA ASN A 70 -4.98 -23.86 -9.34
C ASN A 70 -4.35 -23.30 -10.61
N THR A 71 -4.08 -24.14 -11.62
CA THR A 71 -3.58 -23.69 -12.92
C THR A 71 -4.55 -22.73 -13.60
N VAL A 72 -5.84 -23.06 -13.64
CA VAL A 72 -6.86 -22.17 -14.22
C VAL A 72 -6.93 -20.83 -13.48
N VAL A 73 -6.85 -20.87 -12.15
CA VAL A 73 -6.84 -19.64 -11.33
C VAL A 73 -5.60 -18.80 -11.64
N GLU A 74 -4.41 -19.41 -11.72
CA GLU A 74 -3.17 -18.73 -12.11
C GLU A 74 -3.27 -18.12 -13.51
N ASP A 75 -3.84 -18.84 -14.47
CA ASP A 75 -4.03 -18.36 -15.84
C ASP A 75 -4.98 -17.17 -15.90
N VAL A 76 -6.09 -17.20 -15.15
CA VAL A 76 -6.99 -16.05 -15.01
C VAL A 76 -6.29 -14.87 -14.36
N CYS A 77 -5.53 -15.10 -13.28
CA CYS A 77 -4.75 -14.05 -12.62
C CYS A 77 -3.72 -13.43 -13.56
N HIS A 78 -2.99 -14.24 -14.33
CA HIS A 78 -2.00 -13.78 -15.30
C HIS A 78 -2.64 -13.03 -16.45
N LEU A 79 -3.78 -13.51 -16.97
CA LEU A 79 -4.54 -12.84 -18.02
C LEU A 79 -4.95 -11.43 -17.58
N LEU A 80 -5.59 -11.31 -16.42
CA LEU A 80 -6.06 -10.02 -15.90
C LEU A 80 -4.89 -9.10 -15.53
N THR A 81 -3.81 -9.66 -14.97
CA THR A 81 -2.61 -8.91 -14.62
C THR A 81 -1.93 -8.35 -15.86
N ASN A 82 -1.81 -9.13 -16.93
CA ASN A 82 -1.19 -8.68 -18.18
C ASN A 82 -2.04 -7.61 -18.87
N ALA A 83 -3.35 -7.80 -18.95
CA ALA A 83 -4.26 -6.77 -19.46
C ALA A 83 -4.12 -5.47 -18.65
N ALA A 84 -4.05 -5.58 -17.33
CA ALA A 84 -3.86 -4.43 -16.45
C ALA A 84 -2.48 -3.77 -16.64
N LYS A 85 -1.39 -4.52 -16.83
CA LYS A 85 -0.07 -3.95 -17.13
C LYS A 85 -0.02 -3.23 -18.49
N SER A 86 -0.72 -3.75 -19.49
CA SER A 86 -0.81 -3.14 -20.82
C SER A 86 -1.66 -1.87 -20.82
N THR A 87 -2.72 -1.83 -20.01
CA THR A 87 -3.59 -0.65 -19.91
C THR A 87 -3.04 0.40 -18.97
N PHE A 88 -2.67 -0.01 -17.76
CA PHE A 88 -2.20 0.88 -16.71
C PHE A 88 -0.68 0.81 -16.68
N ALA A 89 -0.03 1.96 -16.88
CA ALA A 89 1.43 2.03 -16.78
C ALA A 89 1.93 1.41 -15.47
N THR A 90 3.04 0.68 -15.53
CA THR A 90 3.65 0.08 -14.35
C THR A 90 4.67 1.02 -13.71
N PHE A 91 4.98 0.79 -12.44
CA PHE A 91 6.06 1.47 -11.74
C PHE A 91 6.77 0.50 -10.83
N THR A 92 8.09 0.65 -10.74
CA THR A 92 8.90 -0.05 -9.76
C THR A 92 8.99 0.79 -8.51
N LYS A 93 8.71 0.18 -7.35
CA LYS A 93 8.98 0.87 -6.08
C LYS A 93 10.49 1.01 -5.94
N LYS A 94 10.99 2.24 -6.09
CA LYS A 94 12.36 2.55 -5.70
C LYS A 94 12.54 2.13 -4.25
N ARG A 95 13.60 1.34 -3.98
CA ARG A 95 13.99 1.00 -2.62
C ARG A 95 14.09 2.31 -1.84
N ARG A 96 13.25 2.47 -0.82
CA ARG A 96 13.44 3.57 0.11
C ARG A 96 14.75 3.23 0.78
N HIS A 97 15.80 4.00 0.48
CA HIS A 97 17.00 3.97 1.31
C HIS A 97 16.47 4.11 2.73
N ILE A 98 16.70 3.10 3.57
CA ILE A 98 16.49 3.21 5.00
C ILE A 98 17.52 4.28 5.37
N GLN A 99 17.12 5.55 5.28
CA GLN A 99 17.93 6.63 5.77
C GLN A 99 18.13 6.28 7.23
N ASN A 100 19.39 6.06 7.62
CA ASN A 100 19.82 5.87 8.99
C ASN A 100 18.85 6.62 9.88
N MET A 101 18.00 5.88 10.61
CA MET A 101 16.99 6.49 11.45
C MET A 101 17.75 7.35 12.44
N LYS A 102 17.88 8.66 12.12
CA LYS A 102 18.63 9.59 12.96
C LYS A 102 18.04 9.41 14.34
N LYS A 103 18.86 8.95 15.28
CA LYS A 103 18.42 8.69 16.66
C LYS A 103 17.59 9.90 17.07
N SER A 104 16.31 9.66 17.34
CA SER A 104 15.38 10.71 17.72
C SER A 104 16.05 11.56 18.78
N LYS A 105 15.99 12.88 18.65
CA LYS A 105 16.59 13.75 19.67
C LYS A 105 16.06 13.31 21.04
N PRO A 106 16.89 13.22 22.10
CA PRO A 106 16.45 12.65 23.38
C PRO A 106 15.30 13.41 24.04
N TRP A 107 15.11 14.69 23.69
CA TRP A 107 14.00 15.53 24.14
C TRP A 107 12.73 15.40 23.28
N PHE A 108 12.77 14.68 22.16
CA PHE A 108 11.64 14.52 21.25
C PHE A 108 10.84 13.26 21.62
N ASP A 109 10.01 13.41 22.64
CA ASP A 109 9.21 12.35 23.26
C ASP A 109 7.90 12.04 22.53
N SER A 110 7.07 11.17 23.12
CA SER A 110 5.76 10.79 22.59
C SER A 110 4.81 11.98 22.46
N GLU A 111 4.83 12.92 23.40
CA GLU A 111 4.00 14.14 23.38
C GLU A 111 4.37 15.00 22.16
N CYS A 112 5.67 15.18 21.91
CA CYS A 112 6.16 15.87 20.71
C CYS A 112 5.76 15.16 19.41
N LYS A 113 5.82 13.82 19.37
CA LYS A 113 5.42 13.02 18.20
C LYS A 113 3.94 13.19 17.89
N GLU A 114 3.09 13.13 18.91
CA GLU A 114 1.64 13.26 18.77
C GLU A 114 1.25 14.66 18.30
N ALA A 115 1.79 15.71 18.93
CA ALA A 115 1.56 17.09 18.52
C ALA A 115 2.00 17.35 17.08
N ARG A 116 3.17 16.81 16.68
CA ARG A 116 3.64 16.87 15.28
C ARG A 116 2.69 16.15 14.33
N LYS A 117 2.17 14.98 14.71
CA LYS A 117 1.20 14.22 13.88
C LYS A 117 -0.07 15.05 13.66
N LYS A 118 -0.66 15.61 14.73
CA LYS A 118 -1.86 16.46 14.66
C LYS A 118 -1.65 17.67 13.74
N PHE A 119 -0.56 18.42 13.94
CA PHE A 119 -0.20 19.55 13.08
C PHE A 119 -0.04 19.15 11.60
N ARG A 120 0.70 18.06 11.32
CA ARG A 120 0.90 17.59 9.93
C ARG A 120 -0.40 17.15 9.28
N CYS A 121 -1.30 16.48 10.01
CA CYS A 121 -2.61 16.12 9.51
C CYS A 121 -3.44 17.35 9.15
N SER A 122 -3.49 18.35 10.05
CA SER A 122 -4.23 19.60 9.79
C SER A 122 -3.66 20.37 8.59
N ARG A 123 -2.32 20.48 8.49
CA ARG A 123 -1.66 21.14 7.35
C ARG A 123 -1.93 20.44 6.01
N ARG A 124 -2.07 19.10 5.99
CA ARG A 124 -2.51 18.38 4.78
C ARG A 124 -3.96 18.72 4.45
N LYS A 125 -4.86 18.76 5.44
CA LYS A 125 -6.26 19.15 5.25
C LYS A 125 -6.36 20.57 4.68
N GLN A 126 -5.65 21.53 5.25
CA GLN A 126 -5.61 22.92 4.77
C GLN A 126 -5.13 23.02 3.31
N LYS A 127 -4.13 22.21 2.92
CA LYS A 127 -3.64 22.19 1.53
C LYS A 127 -4.73 21.76 0.54
N HIS A 128 -5.63 20.86 0.93
CA HIS A 128 -6.72 20.38 0.07
C HIS A 128 -7.95 21.28 0.15
N ASN A 129 -8.26 21.82 1.34
CA ASN A 129 -9.43 22.64 1.60
C ASN A 129 -8.97 23.92 2.29
N HIS A 130 -8.79 25.01 1.53
CA HIS A 130 -8.25 26.27 2.04
C HIS A 130 -9.38 27.19 2.54
N THR A 131 -9.92 26.87 3.72
CA THR A 131 -10.95 27.67 4.40
C THR A 131 -10.39 28.41 5.62
N ASP A 132 -11.11 29.40 6.13
CA ASP A 132 -10.71 30.11 7.35
C ASP A 132 -10.64 29.18 8.57
N ASP A 133 -11.59 28.25 8.69
CA ASP A 133 -11.59 27.25 9.76
C ASP A 133 -10.37 26.35 9.74
N THR A 134 -10.02 25.83 8.55
CA THR A 134 -8.84 24.96 8.39
C THR A 134 -7.53 25.72 8.58
N MET A 135 -7.49 27.01 8.19
CA MET A 135 -6.37 27.89 8.48
C MET A 135 -6.22 28.13 9.99
N ASN A 136 -7.31 28.47 10.67
CA ASN A 136 -7.32 28.76 12.10
C ASN A 136 -6.95 27.53 12.94
N GLU A 137 -7.51 26.37 12.60
CA GLU A 137 -7.18 25.10 13.26
C GLU A 137 -5.70 24.73 13.03
N THR A 138 -5.18 24.92 11.81
CA THR A 138 -3.75 24.68 11.54
C THR A 138 -2.85 25.60 12.37
N LYS A 139 -3.16 26.90 12.44
CA LYS A 139 -2.43 27.86 13.28
C LYS A 139 -2.46 27.50 14.76
N LYS A 140 -3.63 27.07 15.28
CA LYS A 140 -3.80 26.62 16.67
C LYS A 140 -2.92 25.41 16.97
N LEU A 141 -2.95 24.40 16.10
CA LEU A 141 -2.14 23.19 16.25
C LEU A 141 -0.64 23.46 16.09
N GLU A 142 -0.26 24.40 15.22
CA GLU A 142 1.13 24.84 15.09
C GLU A 142 1.66 25.45 16.39
N ARG A 143 0.90 26.39 16.98
CA ARG A 143 1.26 27.02 18.26
C ARG A 143 1.37 25.98 19.38
N SER A 144 0.41 25.06 19.45
CA SER A 144 0.43 23.97 20.43
C SER A 144 1.68 23.08 20.28
N TYR A 145 2.00 22.67 19.04
CA TYR A 145 3.18 21.87 18.75
C TYR A 145 4.48 22.58 19.15
N LYS A 146 4.63 23.87 18.83
CA LYS A 146 5.80 24.67 19.25
C LYS A 146 5.95 24.71 20.78
N ARG A 147 4.87 24.97 21.50
CA ARG A 147 4.87 24.99 22.98
C ARG A 147 5.29 23.65 23.59
N ILE A 148 4.75 22.54 23.10
CA ILE A 148 5.09 21.19 23.57
C ILE A 148 6.57 20.89 23.33
N MET A 149 7.08 21.27 22.17
CA MET A 149 8.48 21.11 21.82
C MET A 149 9.40 21.91 22.76
N ASP A 150 9.08 23.19 22.98
CA ASP A 150 9.84 24.06 23.88
C ASP A 150 9.83 23.53 25.32
N LYS A 151 8.67 23.08 25.80
CA LYS A 151 8.52 22.44 27.12
C LYS A 151 9.43 21.22 27.25
N SER A 152 9.45 20.36 26.24
CA SER A 152 10.25 19.14 26.25
C SER A 152 11.75 19.42 26.17
N ILE A 153 12.16 20.40 25.38
CA ILE A 153 13.55 20.91 25.33
C ILE A 153 13.96 21.46 26.70
N ARG A 154 13.14 22.31 27.33
CA ARG A 154 13.42 22.87 28.66
C ARG A 154 13.53 21.78 29.72
N LYS A 155 12.62 20.80 29.72
CA LYS A 155 12.64 19.65 30.65
C LYS A 155 13.93 18.85 30.50
N HIS A 156 14.35 18.60 29.26
CA HIS A 156 15.58 17.87 28.98
C HIS A 156 16.84 18.63 29.40
N ARG A 157 16.92 19.94 29.11
CA ARG A 157 18.04 20.79 29.56
C ARG A 157 18.16 20.81 31.09
N LYS A 158 17.04 20.95 31.80
CA LYS A 158 17.00 20.86 33.28
C LYS A 158 17.46 19.50 33.81
N LYS A 159 17.20 18.42 33.08
CA LYS A 159 17.60 17.06 33.47
C LYS A 159 19.11 16.82 33.27
N ILE A 160 19.72 17.42 32.25
CA ILE A 160 21.16 17.29 31.98
C ILE A 160 21.99 18.24 32.85
N SER A 161 21.42 19.37 33.27
CA SER A 161 22.10 20.36 34.13
C SER A 161 22.13 19.97 35.61
N LYS A 162 21.59 18.81 35.99
CA LYS A 162 21.65 18.22 37.33
C LYS A 162 22.58 17.02 37.29
#